data_AF-A0AAD8EFG6-F1
#
_entry.id   AF-A0AAD8EFG6-F1
#
_cell.length_a   1.000
_cell.length_b   1.000
_cell.length_c   1.000
_cell.angle_alpha   90.00
_cell.angle_beta   90.00
_cell.angle_gamma   90.00
#
_symmetry.space_group_name_H-M   'P 1'
#
loop_
_entity.id
_entity.type
_entity.pdbx_description
1 polymer ?
#
loop_
_entity_poly.entity_id
_entity_poly.type
_entity_poly.pdbx_seq_one_letter_code
_entity_poly.pdbx_strand_id
1 'polypeptide(L)'
;MPGAVSGKTSGNYKPQDHGQQPRNLLQDHHSNSGHSDDDDDDTVLPPQKQVGAERNEQMQLLYGKATPMIMGMETAMQLSFDRNRDLKQPKLWPNIPLKL
;
A
#
# COMPACT_ATOMS: atom_id res chain seq x y z
N MET A 1 46.66 28.33 24.46
CA MET A 1 46.98 28.83 23.10
C MET A 1 45.69 28.80 22.27
N PRO A 2 45.00 29.93 22.07
CA PRO A 2 43.86 30.00 21.15
C PRO A 2 44.36 30.19 19.71
N GLY A 3 44.07 29.22 18.84
CA GLY A 3 44.31 29.32 17.40
C GLY A 3 43.10 29.91 16.69
N ALA A 4 43.32 30.96 15.93
CA ALA A 4 42.31 31.73 15.21
C ALA A 4 42.13 31.25 13.76
N VAL A 5 40.89 31.43 13.27
CA VAL A 5 40.44 31.76 11.90
C VAL A 5 40.91 30.95 10.68
N SER A 6 39.96 30.49 9.87
CA SER A 6 39.79 30.96 8.48
C SER A 6 38.53 30.35 7.86
N GLY A 7 37.61 31.20 7.42
CA GLY A 7 36.48 30.79 6.60
C GLY A 7 36.90 30.39 5.19
N LYS A 8 35.95 29.81 4.44
CA LYS A 8 35.77 29.92 2.99
C LYS A 8 34.37 29.42 2.62
N THR A 9 33.75 30.20 1.76
CA THR A 9 32.40 30.14 1.23
C THR A 9 32.30 29.22 0.02
N SER A 10 31.07 29.03 -0.45
CA SER A 10 30.65 28.63 -1.81
C SER A 10 30.44 27.14 -2.08
N GLY A 11 29.19 26.82 -2.46
CA GLY A 11 28.82 25.55 -3.05
C GLY A 11 27.32 25.33 -3.13
N ASN A 12 26.58 26.29 -3.70
CA ASN A 12 25.15 26.14 -3.97
C ASN A 12 25.00 25.26 -5.22
N TYR A 13 24.64 23.98 -5.06
CA TYR A 13 24.42 23.08 -6.20
C TYR A 13 22.93 23.06 -6.58
N LYS A 14 22.62 23.74 -7.68
CA LYS A 14 21.38 23.59 -8.46
C LYS A 14 21.72 22.80 -9.73
N PRO A 15 21.21 21.59 -9.95
CA PRO A 15 21.32 20.95 -11.24
C PRO A 15 20.36 21.63 -12.24
N GLN A 16 20.91 22.05 -13.38
CA GLN A 16 20.17 22.66 -14.49
C GLN A 16 19.69 21.58 -15.46
N ASP A 17 18.45 21.81 -15.89
CA ASP A 17 17.66 21.11 -16.89
C ASP A 17 18.37 21.03 -18.26
N HIS A 18 18.49 19.81 -18.79
CA HIS A 18 18.90 19.57 -20.18
C HIS A 18 17.66 19.14 -20.96
N GLY A 19 17.09 20.11 -21.68
CA GLY A 19 15.89 19.94 -22.47
C GLY A 19 16.03 18.88 -23.57
N GLN A 20 14.97 18.09 -23.73
CA GLN A 20 14.72 17.31 -24.93
C GLN A 20 13.48 17.90 -25.63
N GLN A 21 13.71 18.35 -26.87
CA GLN A 21 12.76 19.01 -27.78
C GLN A 21 11.57 18.11 -28.18
N PRO A 22 10.40 18.67 -28.55
CA PRO A 22 9.18 17.92 -28.88
C PRO A 22 9.18 17.40 -30.32
N ARG A 23 8.63 16.18 -30.55
CA ARG A 23 8.36 15.66 -31.90
C ARG A 23 6.87 15.75 -32.25
N ASN A 24 6.60 16.52 -33.31
CA ASN A 24 5.38 16.72 -34.13
C ASN A 24 4.42 15.52 -34.21
N LEU A 25 3.10 15.65 -34.03
CA LEU A 25 2.01 16.27 -34.85
C LEU A 25 1.33 15.25 -35.81
N LEU A 26 0.06 14.92 -35.46
CA LEU A 26 -1.11 14.52 -36.28
C LEU A 26 -0.94 13.49 -37.43
N GLN A 27 -1.60 12.33 -37.31
CA GLN A 27 -2.01 11.51 -38.47
C GLN A 27 -3.28 10.67 -38.14
N ASP A 28 -4.41 11.18 -38.60
CA ASP A 28 -5.49 10.59 -39.43
C ASP A 28 -6.11 9.19 -39.13
N HIS A 29 -7.44 9.17 -39.31
CA HIS A 29 -8.39 8.06 -39.23
C HIS A 29 -8.03 6.83 -40.09
N HIS A 30 -8.13 5.62 -39.52
CA HIS A 30 -8.62 4.42 -40.22
C HIS A 30 -9.35 3.51 -39.21
N SER A 31 -10.67 3.38 -39.35
CA SER A 31 -11.44 2.33 -38.70
C SER A 31 -11.03 0.98 -39.28
N ASN A 32 -10.60 0.04 -38.44
CA ASN A 32 -10.55 -1.37 -38.81
C ASN A 32 -11.30 -2.16 -37.73
N SER A 33 -12.47 -2.69 -38.11
CA SER A 33 -13.17 -3.69 -37.31
C SER A 33 -12.34 -4.97 -37.33
N GLY A 34 -11.72 -5.30 -36.20
CA GLY A 34 -11.20 -6.63 -35.91
C GLY A 34 -12.04 -7.21 -34.79
N HIS A 35 -13.02 -8.04 -35.16
CA HIS A 35 -13.62 -8.99 -34.24
C HIS A 35 -12.52 -10.01 -33.91
N SER A 36 -11.97 -9.94 -32.70
CA SER A 36 -11.18 -11.02 -32.13
C SER A 36 -11.79 -11.38 -30.78
N ASP A 37 -12.35 -12.59 -30.75
CA ASP A 37 -12.62 -13.34 -29.55
C ASP A 37 -11.26 -13.63 -28.89
N ASP A 38 -10.80 -12.71 -28.05
CA ASP A 38 -9.65 -12.93 -27.18
C ASP A 38 -10.19 -13.03 -25.75
N ASP A 39 -10.00 -14.22 -25.18
CA ASP A 39 -10.31 -14.58 -23.80
C ASP A 39 -10.04 -13.42 -22.84
N ASP A 40 -11.02 -13.13 -21.97
CA ASP A 40 -10.90 -12.20 -20.85
C ASP A 40 -9.71 -12.63 -19.95
N ASP A 41 -8.52 -12.14 -20.29
CA ASP A 41 -7.36 -12.08 -19.40
C ASP A 41 -7.76 -11.11 -18.28
N ASP A 42 -8.34 -11.67 -17.22
CA ASP A 42 -8.58 -10.97 -15.96
C ASP A 42 -7.22 -10.70 -15.31
N THR A 43 -6.44 -9.81 -15.92
CA THR A 43 -5.18 -9.31 -15.36
C THR A 43 -5.54 -8.49 -14.14
N VAL A 44 -5.59 -9.13 -12.98
CA VAL A 44 -5.81 -8.47 -11.70
C VAL A 44 -4.65 -7.50 -11.46
N LEU A 45 -4.86 -6.23 -11.80
CA LEU A 45 -3.89 -5.18 -11.53
C LEU A 45 -3.62 -5.12 -10.03
N PRO A 46 -2.36 -4.92 -9.60
CA PRO A 46 -2.03 -4.84 -8.18
C PRO A 46 -2.79 -3.66 -7.54
N PRO A 47 -3.23 -3.80 -6.27
CA PRO A 47 -3.94 -2.73 -5.58
C PRO A 47 -3.13 -1.43 -5.63
N GLN A 48 -3.73 -0.39 -6.23
CA GLN A 48 -3.11 0.94 -6.34
C GLN A 48 -2.91 1.59 -4.96
N LYS A 49 -3.67 1.14 -3.96
CA LYS A 49 -3.58 1.57 -2.57
C LYS A 49 -3.01 0.46 -1.70
N GLN A 50 -2.07 0.81 -0.82
CA GLN A 50 -1.57 -0.13 0.17
C GLN A 50 -2.72 -0.57 1.07
N VAL A 51 -2.92 -1.89 1.14
CA VAL A 51 -3.91 -2.51 2.03
C VAL A 51 -3.59 -2.10 3.46
N GLY A 52 -4.54 -1.42 4.12
CA GLY A 52 -4.38 -0.95 5.50
C GLY A 52 -3.96 0.51 5.67
N ALA A 53 -3.66 1.26 4.59
CA ALA A 53 -3.31 2.68 4.70
C ALA A 53 -4.42 3.52 5.36
N GLU A 54 -5.68 3.34 4.95
CA GLU A 54 -6.83 4.06 5.54
C GLU A 54 -7.00 3.72 7.01
N ARG A 55 -6.82 2.44 7.36
CA ARG A 55 -6.92 1.98 8.75
C ARG A 55 -5.87 2.66 9.62
N ASN A 56 -4.64 2.77 9.12
CA ASN A 56 -3.56 3.43 9.84
C ASN A 56 -3.82 4.92 10.02
N GLU A 57 -4.35 5.61 9.01
CA GLU A 57 -4.75 7.02 9.10
C GLU A 57 -5.85 7.24 10.13
N GLN A 58 -6.89 6.40 10.11
CA GLN A 58 -7.99 6.43 11.09
C GLN A 58 -7.48 6.15 12.51
N MET A 59 -6.63 5.14 12.67
CA MET A 59 -6.01 4.80 13.95
C MET A 59 -5.13 5.95 14.49
N GLN A 60 -4.41 6.63 13.60
CA GLN A 60 -3.58 7.79 13.96
C GLN A 60 -4.43 8.99 14.38
N LEU A 61 -5.59 9.19 13.73
CA LEU A 61 -6.56 10.22 14.09
C LEU A 61 -7.22 9.97 15.46
N LEU A 62 -7.58 8.72 15.75
CA LEU A 62 -8.28 8.34 16.99
C LEU A 62 -7.34 8.26 18.21
N TYR A 63 -6.16 7.69 18.05
CA TYR A 63 -5.29 7.31 19.17
C TYR A 63 -3.96 8.07 19.23
N GLY A 64 -3.62 8.87 18.21
CA GLY A 64 -2.44 9.73 18.25
C GLY A 64 -1.15 8.94 18.49
N LYS A 65 -0.37 9.36 19.49
CA LYS A 65 0.90 8.69 19.83
C LYS A 65 0.72 7.25 20.34
N ALA A 66 -0.47 6.90 20.84
CA ALA A 66 -0.78 5.58 21.38
C ALA A 66 -1.18 4.56 20.30
N THR A 67 -1.34 4.98 19.03
CA THR A 67 -1.68 4.11 17.90
C THR A 67 -0.88 2.81 17.82
N PRO A 68 0.47 2.80 17.85
CA PRO A 68 1.22 1.54 17.78
C PRO A 68 0.96 0.61 18.97
N MET A 69 0.69 1.16 20.16
CA MET A 69 0.37 0.37 21.35
C MET A 69 -0.99 -0.31 21.19
N ILE A 70 -2.03 0.45 20.80
CA ILE A 70 -3.40 -0.07 20.64
C ILE A 70 -3.46 -1.12 19.51
N MET A 71 -2.84 -0.84 18.36
CA MET A 71 -2.77 -1.82 17.26
C MET A 71 -2.03 -3.08 17.66
N GLY A 72 -0.95 -2.94 18.43
CA GLY A 72 -0.21 -4.08 18.98
C GLY A 72 -1.08 -4.94 19.92
N MET A 73 -1.86 -4.30 20.80
CA MET A 73 -2.78 -4.99 21.70
C MET A 73 -3.90 -5.71 20.94
N GLU A 74 -4.52 -5.06 19.96
CA GLU A 74 -5.54 -5.67 19.10
C GLU A 74 -5.00 -6.90 18.37
N THR A 75 -3.82 -6.76 17.76
CA THR A 75 -3.16 -7.85 17.04
C THR A 75 -2.83 -9.01 17.98
N ALA A 76 -2.32 -8.73 19.19
CA ALA A 76 -2.02 -9.76 20.18
C ALA A 76 -3.29 -10.53 20.62
N MET A 77 -4.42 -9.84 20.78
CA MET A 77 -5.69 -10.48 21.11
C MET A 77 -6.19 -11.36 19.95
N GLN A 78 -6.13 -10.88 18.71
CA GLN A 78 -6.52 -11.64 17.54
C GLN A 78 -5.64 -12.89 17.36
N LEU A 79 -4.32 -12.76 17.47
CA LEU A 79 -3.38 -13.89 17.39
C LEU A 79 -3.61 -14.90 18.50
N SER A 80 -3.96 -14.45 19.71
CA SER A 80 -4.29 -15.35 20.83
C SER A 80 -5.57 -16.13 20.56
N PHE A 81 -6.57 -15.48 19.95
CA PHE A 81 -7.79 -16.14 19.52
C PHE A 81 -7.52 -17.15 18.40
N ASP A 82 -6.83 -16.74 17.34
CA ASP A 82 -6.50 -17.58 16.19
C ASP A 82 -5.71 -18.81 16.61
N ARG A 83 -4.68 -18.64 17.47
CA ARG A 83 -3.93 -19.75 18.06
C ARG A 83 -4.84 -20.75 18.78
N ASN A 84 -5.77 -20.27 19.60
CA ASN A 84 -6.70 -21.15 20.31
C ASN A 84 -7.68 -21.85 19.35
N ARG A 85 -8.16 -21.13 18.33
CA ARG A 85 -9.04 -21.67 17.30
C ARG A 85 -8.34 -22.75 16.48
N ASP A 86 -7.11 -22.53 16.06
CA ASP A 86 -6.34 -23.48 15.25
C ASP A 86 -5.99 -24.75 16.01
N LEU A 87 -5.61 -24.61 17.29
CA LEU A 87 -5.26 -25.73 18.14
C LEU A 87 -6.46 -26.57 18.53
N LYS A 88 -7.59 -25.93 18.86
CA LYS A 88 -8.75 -26.63 19.41
C LYS A 88 -9.79 -26.98 18.35
N GLN A 89 -9.74 -26.32 17.19
CA GLN A 89 -10.74 -26.36 16.12
C GLN A 89 -12.15 -26.55 16.69
N PRO A 90 -12.60 -25.64 17.57
CA PRO A 90 -13.83 -25.86 18.31
C PRO A 90 -14.96 -26.04 17.31
N LYS A 91 -15.68 -27.16 17.41
CA LYS A 91 -16.91 -27.38 16.62
C LYS A 91 -17.88 -26.25 16.97
N LEU A 92 -18.04 -25.30 16.04
CA LEU A 92 -18.95 -24.18 16.20
C LEU A 92 -20.38 -24.72 16.37
N TRP A 93 -21.13 -24.11 17.29
CA TRP A 93 -22.46 -24.57 17.67
C TRP A 93 -23.51 -24.32 16.57
N PRO A 94 -24.61 -25.09 16.55
CA PRO A 94 -24.83 -26.26 17.38
C PRO A 94 -24.69 -27.55 16.55
N ASN A 95 -23.93 -28.51 17.08
CA ASN A 95 -23.95 -29.90 16.61
C ASN A 95 -25.27 -30.53 17.08
N ILE A 96 -26.40 -30.07 16.55
CA ILE A 96 -27.72 -30.65 16.77
C ILE A 96 -27.88 -31.75 15.73
N PRO A 97 -28.00 -33.01 16.14
CA PRO A 97 -28.38 -34.06 15.21
C PRO A 97 -29.74 -33.71 14.62
N LEU A 98 -29.80 -33.39 13.32
CA LEU A 98 -31.05 -33.31 12.58
C LEU A 98 -31.55 -34.74 12.38
N LYS A 99 -32.79 -35.01 12.80
CA LYS A 99 -33.49 -36.23 12.42
C LYS A 99 -33.85 -36.11 10.94
N LEU A 100 -33.22 -36.91 10.09
CA LEU A 100 -33.63 -37.17 8.70
C LEU A 100 -34.41 -38.49 8.65
#